data_AF-A0A4S2U161-F1
#
_entry.id   AF-A0A4S2U161-F1
#
_cell.length_a   1.000
_cell.length_b   1.000
_cell.length_c   1.000
_cell.angle_alpha   90.00
_cell.angle_beta   90.00
_cell.angle_gamma   90.00
#
_symmetry.space_group_name_H-M   'P 1'
#
loop_
_entity.id
_entity.type
_entity.pdbx_description
1 polymer ?
#
loop_
_entity_poly.entity_id
_entity_poly.type
_entity_poly.pdbx_seq_one_letter_code
_entity_poly.pdbx_strand_id
1 'polypeptide(L)' 'MSDLTNAPAAEATPLCDGQLELFRPPGPRVVISYARPDGGPLTDADFEHLARLARAATTTRKSG' A
#
# COMPACT_ATOMS: atom_id res chain seq x y z
N MET A 1 16.82 -7.90 23.31
CA MET A 1 15.60 -8.55 22.81
C MET A 1 14.49 -7.52 22.95
N SER A 2 14.06 -6.91 21.85
CA SER A 2 13.13 -5.77 21.90
C SER A 2 11.74 -6.27 21.47
N ASP A 3 10.77 -6.13 22.38
CA ASP A 3 9.37 -6.51 22.21
C ASP A 3 8.76 -5.91 20.94
N LEU A 4 8.51 -6.76 19.94
CA LEU A 4 7.90 -6.40 18.65
C LEU A 4 6.37 -6.62 18.61
N THR A 5 5.74 -6.89 19.76
CA THR A 5 4.32 -7.29 19.84
C THR A 5 3.36 -6.18 20.27
N ASN A 6 3.82 -4.94 20.48
CA ASN A 6 2.92 -3.82 20.78
C ASN A 6 2.33 -3.21 19.50
N ALA A 7 1.67 -4.02 18.68
CA ALA A 7 0.76 -3.50 17.68
C ALA A 7 -0.50 -3.00 18.41
N PRO A 8 -0.91 -1.73 18.29
CA PRO A 8 -2.12 -1.26 18.95
C PRO A 8 -3.30 -2.11 18.49
N ALA A 9 -4.13 -2.55 19.44
CA ALA A 9 -5.37 -3.22 19.12
C ALA A 9 -6.16 -2.35 18.14
N ALA A 10 -6.51 -2.91 16.98
CA ALA A 10 -7.23 -2.16 15.96
C ALA A 10 -8.58 -1.74 16.55
N GLU A 11 -8.71 -0.46 16.89
CA GLU A 11 -9.95 0.12 17.36
C GLU A 11 -10.93 0.10 16.18
N ALA A 12 -11.98 -0.71 16.28
CA ALA A 12 -12.94 -0.86 15.22
C ALA A 12 -13.74 0.45 15.10
N THR A 13 -13.70 1.08 13.94
CA THR A 13 -14.52 2.25 13.64
C THR A 13 -16.00 1.86 13.75
N PRO A 14 -16.82 2.54 14.57
CA PRO A 14 -18.23 2.21 14.72
C PRO A 14 -18.96 2.33 13.38
N LEU A 15 -19.77 1.32 13.05
CA LEU A 15 -20.53 1.27 11.81
C LEU A 15 -21.78 2.15 11.89
N CYS A 16 -22.13 2.87 10.82
CA CYS A 16 -23.37 3.63 10.69
C CYS A 16 -24.20 3.22 9.47
N ASP A 17 -25.49 3.55 9.49
CA ASP A 17 -26.40 3.31 8.37
C ASP A 17 -25.89 4.07 7.13
N GLY A 18 -25.66 3.33 6.04
CA GLY A 18 -25.08 3.86 4.80
C GLY A 18 -23.55 3.80 4.71
N GLN A 19 -22.86 3.24 5.71
CA GLN A 19 -21.42 2.99 5.61
C GLN A 19 -21.11 1.98 4.51
N LEU A 20 -20.21 2.35 3.61
CA LEU A 20 -19.73 1.46 2.55
C LEU A 20 -18.92 0.31 3.17
N GLU A 21 -19.22 -0.91 2.76
CA GLU A 21 -18.39 -2.06 3.09
C GLU A 21 -16.98 -1.86 2.53
N LEU A 22 -15.97 -1.96 3.41
CA LEU A 22 -14.57 -1.97 3.00
C LEU A 22 -14.24 -3.32 2.36
N PHE A 23 -14.64 -3.49 1.11
CA PHE A 23 -14.25 -4.66 0.35
C PHE A 23 -12.75 -4.60 0.10
N ARG A 24 -12.02 -5.61 0.59
CA ARG A 24 -10.65 -5.83 0.15
C ARG A 24 -10.73 -6.27 -1.32
N PRO A 25 -10.16 -5.51 -2.28
CA PRO A 25 -10.20 -5.92 -3.66
C PRO A 25 -9.43 -7.25 -3.83
N PRO A 26 -9.96 -8.22 -4.58
CA PRO A 26 -9.24 -9.44 -4.90
C PRO A 26 -8.05 -9.11 -5.82
N GLY A 27 -6.87 -9.65 -5.52
CA GLY A 27 -5.69 -9.47 -6.36
C GLY A 27 -4.36 -9.42 -5.59
N PRO A 28 -3.23 -9.46 -6.32
CA PRO A 28 -1.92 -9.31 -5.71
C PRO A 28 -1.78 -7.91 -5.08
N ARG A 29 -1.31 -7.88 -3.84
CA ARG A 29 -0.93 -6.64 -3.15
C ARG A 29 0.56 -6.40 -3.34
N VAL A 30 0.92 -5.19 -3.76
CA VAL A 30 2.31 -4.74 -3.87
C VAL A 30 2.50 -3.59 -2.89
N VAL A 31 3.49 -3.71 -2.00
CA VAL A 31 3.90 -2.65 -1.08
C VAL A 31 5.24 -2.12 -1.58
N ILE A 32 5.32 -0.82 -1.83
CA ILE A 32 6.55 -0.15 -2.28
C ILE A 32 6.89 0.92 -1.24
N SER A 33 8.01 0.74 -0.55
CA SER A 33 8.59 1.77 0.30
C SER A 33 9.51 2.63 -0.55
N TYR A 34 9.21 3.93 -0.66
CA TYR A 34 9.94 4.86 -1.52
C TYR A 34 10.28 6.13 -0.75
N ALA A 35 11.52 6.56 -0.89
CA ALA A 35 12.03 7.82 -0.36
C ALA A 35 13.03 8.39 -1.36
N ARG A 36 13.03 9.71 -1.54
CA ARG A 36 14.04 10.35 -2.36
C ARG A 36 15.39 10.36 -1.63
N PRO A 37 16.50 10.18 -2.34
CA PRO A 37 17.83 10.14 -1.73
C PRO A 37 18.26 11.48 -1.10
N ASP A 38 17.70 12.58 -1.59
CA ASP A 38 17.92 13.93 -1.04
C ASP A 38 17.04 14.24 0.17
N GLY A 39 16.17 13.31 0.58
CA GLY A 39 15.21 13.52 1.67
C GLY A 39 14.11 14.55 1.36
N GLY A 40 14.04 15.03 0.11
CA GLY A 40 13.04 15.98 -0.34
C GLY A 40 11.64 15.38 -0.42
N PRO A 41 10.60 16.22 -0.53
CA PRO A 41 9.23 15.75 -0.73
C PRO A 41 9.10 15.00 -2.05
N LEU A 42 8.16 14.05 -2.09
CA LEU A 42 7.80 13.36 -3.32
C LEU A 42 7.19 14.34 -4.32
N THR A 43 7.53 14.15 -5.58
CA THR A 43 7.08 14.95 -6.72
C THR A 43 6.20 14.11 -7.65
N ASP A 44 5.53 14.76 -8.59
CA ASP A 44 4.73 14.08 -9.61
C ASP A 44 5.56 13.06 -10.44
N ALA A 45 6.84 13.36 -10.68
CA ALA A 45 7.74 12.44 -11.37
C ALA A 45 7.99 11.15 -10.56
N ASP A 46 8.09 11.26 -9.23
CA ASP A 46 8.22 10.10 -8.35
C ASP A 46 6.96 9.23 -8.39
N PHE A 47 5.78 9.86 -8.40
CA PHE A 47 4.51 9.14 -8.50
C PHE A 47 4.36 8.44 -9.86
N GLU A 48 4.79 9.07 -10.96
CA GLU A 48 4.79 8.44 -12.27
C GLU A 48 5.72 7.21 -12.30
N HIS A 49 6.90 7.33 -11.67
CA HIS A 49 7.83 6.21 -11.53
C HIS A 49 7.22 5.05 -10.73
N LEU A 50 6.59 5.34 -9.58
CA LEU A 50 5.89 4.35 -8.75
C LEU A 50 4.75 3.66 -9.51
N ALA A 51 3.99 4.41 -10.32
CA ALA A 51 2.93 3.85 -11.15
C ALA A 51 3.48 2.86 -12.18
N ARG A 52 4.63 3.15 -12.79
CA ARG A 52 5.31 2.23 -13.72
C ARG A 52 5.78 0.96 -13.02
N LEU A 53 6.38 1.07 -11.83
CA LEU A 53 6.79 -0.09 -11.02
C LEU A 53 5.60 -0.98 -10.64
N ALA A 54 4.50 -0.39 -10.17
CA ALA A 54 3.31 -1.14 -9.77
C ALA A 54 2.68 -1.90 -10.96
N ARG A 55 2.67 -1.30 -12.16
CA ARG A 55 2.21 -1.97 -13.38
C ARG A 55 3.11 -3.16 -13.74
N ALA A 56 4.42 -3.00 -13.72
CA ALA A 56 5.35 -4.10 -14.02
C ALA A 56 5.24 -5.27 -13.01
N ALA A 57 5.06 -4.95 -11.73
CA ALA A 57 4.89 -5.95 -10.68
C ALA A 57 3.58 -6.76 -10.80
N THR A 58 2.55 -6.18 -11.41
CA THR A 58 1.25 -6.82 -11.60
C THR A 58 1.12 -7.59 -12.92
N THR A 59 1.92 -7.28 -13.94
CA THR A 59 1.91 -7.96 -15.25
C THR A 59 2.74 -9.25 -15.31
N THR A 60 3.67 -9.46 -14.39
CA THR A 60 4.61 -10.61 -14.42
C THR A 60 3.95 -11.99 -14.20
N ARG A 61 2.69 -12.07 -13.76
CA ARG A 61 1.96 -13.35 -13.59
C ARG A 61 1.24 -13.88 -14.85
N LYS A 62 1.67 -13.49 -16.05
CA LYS A 62 1.10 -14.02 -17.32
C LYS A 62 2.16 -14.65 -18.23
N SER A 63 3.11 -15.36 -17.65
CA SER A 63 4.02 -16.24 -18.39
C SER A 63 4.29 -17.48 -17.55
N GLY A 64 3.72 -18.62 -17.98
CA GLY A 64 3.90 -19.94 -17.38
C GLY A 64 2.61 -20.51 -16.83
#